data_AF-A0A941VFJ9-F1
#
_entry.id   AF-A0A941VFJ9-F1
#
_cell.length_a   1.000
_cell.length_b   1.000
_cell.length_c   1.000
_cell.angle_alpha   90.00
_cell.angle_beta   90.00
_cell.angle_gamma   90.00
#
_symmetry.space_group_name_H-M   'P 1'
#
loop_
_entity.id
_entity.type
_entity.pdbx_description
1 polymer ?
#
loop_
_entity_poly.entity_id
_entity_poly.type
_entity_poly.pdbx_seq_one_letter_code
_entity_poly.pdbx_strand_id
1 'polypeptide(L)'
;MIRLLIPCLLLLLSATLQAARPAPLRVVVAGDLAECKDQPAAQSPAARTAALAARLLGKGGAILLPGDITYPVGAATEYSACWQPTWGALSARVIPAPGNHDYATAEAAAYFDFFGANAGPD
;
A
#
# COMPACT_ATOMS: atom_id res chain seq x y z
N MET A 1 -38.68 -33.53 -53.25
CA MET A 1 -38.70 -33.15 -51.83
C MET A 1 -37.35 -32.54 -51.47
N ILE A 2 -37.20 -31.22 -51.62
CA ILE A 2 -35.98 -30.49 -51.23
C ILE A 2 -36.44 -29.38 -50.29
N ARG A 3 -36.18 -29.54 -49.00
CA ARG A 3 -36.46 -28.56 -47.96
C ARG A 3 -35.27 -27.57 -47.92
N LEU A 4 -35.41 -26.40 -48.53
CA LEU A 4 -34.55 -25.25 -48.24
C LEU A 4 -35.22 -24.39 -47.17
N LEU A 5 -34.75 -24.48 -45.94
CA LEU A 5 -35.05 -23.52 -44.88
C LEU A 5 -33.75 -23.26 -44.09
N ILE A 6 -32.96 -22.30 -44.56
CA ILE A 6 -31.97 -21.61 -43.73
C ILE A 6 -32.13 -20.12 -44.04
N PRO A 7 -33.12 -19.41 -43.44
CA PRO A 7 -33.04 -17.97 -43.42
C PRO A 7 -31.95 -17.61 -42.42
N CYS A 8 -30.85 -17.09 -42.96
CA CYS A 8 -29.84 -16.29 -42.31
C CYS A 8 -30.25 -15.77 -40.92
N LEU A 9 -29.89 -16.53 -39.88
CA LEU A 9 -29.66 -16.01 -38.55
C LEU A 9 -28.35 -15.18 -38.58
N LEU A 10 -28.29 -14.18 -39.45
CA LEU A 10 -27.30 -13.11 -39.40
C LEU A 10 -27.86 -12.04 -38.46
N LEU A 11 -28.06 -12.42 -37.20
CA LEU A 11 -28.04 -11.45 -36.11
C LEU A 11 -26.61 -10.92 -36.07
N LEU A 12 -26.41 -9.77 -36.72
CA LEU A 12 -25.22 -8.94 -36.61
C LEU A 12 -24.85 -8.84 -35.13
N LEU A 13 -23.82 -9.59 -34.74
CA LEU A 13 -23.15 -9.45 -33.46
C LEU A 13 -22.37 -8.13 -33.53
N SER A 14 -23.07 -7.01 -33.44
CA SER A 14 -22.46 -5.72 -33.16
C SER A 14 -22.05 -5.72 -31.69
N ALA A 15 -21.06 -6.56 -31.36
CA ALA A 15 -20.31 -6.43 -30.14
C ALA A 15 -19.52 -5.14 -30.27
N THR A 16 -20.04 -4.06 -29.68
CA THR A 16 -19.23 -2.87 -29.46
C THR A 16 -18.03 -3.31 -28.65
N LEU A 17 -16.84 -3.27 -29.27
CA LEU A 17 -15.57 -3.30 -28.55
C LEU A 17 -15.53 -2.05 -27.69
N GLN A 18 -16.14 -2.12 -26.50
CA GLN A 18 -15.96 -1.12 -25.49
C GLN A 18 -14.50 -1.23 -25.05
N ALA A 19 -13.68 -0.27 -25.46
CA ALA A 19 -12.30 -0.19 -24.98
C ALA A 19 -12.33 -0.25 -23.44
N ALA A 20 -11.72 -1.29 -22.87
CA ALA A 20 -11.62 -1.42 -21.42
C ALA A 20 -10.90 -0.19 -20.89
N ARG A 21 -11.58 0.63 -20.07
CA ARG A 21 -10.90 1.74 -19.39
C ARG A 21 -9.84 1.13 -18.48
N PRO A 22 -8.58 1.63 -18.51
CA PRO A 22 -7.58 1.23 -17.55
C PRO A 22 -8.15 1.37 -16.14
N ALA A 23 -7.92 0.39 -15.28
CA ALA A 23 -8.31 0.51 -13.88
C ALA A 23 -7.65 1.78 -13.31
N PRO A 24 -8.39 2.60 -12.53
CA PRO A 24 -7.81 3.80 -11.95
C PRO A 24 -6.63 3.43 -11.05
N LEU A 25 -5.50 4.14 -11.19
CA LEU A 25 -4.41 4.03 -10.22
C LEU A 25 -4.90 4.56 -8.88
N ARG A 26 -4.77 3.74 -7.84
CA ARG A 26 -5.07 4.15 -6.48
C ARG A 26 -3.79 4.47 -5.74
N VAL A 27 -3.78 5.63 -5.09
CA VAL A 27 -2.72 6.05 -4.18
C VAL A 27 -3.36 6.31 -2.82
N VAL A 28 -2.84 5.67 -1.79
CA VAL A 28 -3.19 5.96 -0.39
C VAL A 28 -2.04 6.75 0.21
N VAL A 29 -2.35 7.76 1.02
CA VAL A 29 -1.33 8.56 1.72
C VAL A 29 -1.62 8.48 3.21
N ALA A 30 -0.61 8.14 4.01
CA ALA A 30 -0.72 8.06 5.46
C ALA A 30 0.64 8.36 6.10
N GLY A 31 0.67 9.24 7.10
CA GLY A 31 1.83 9.55 7.93
C GLY A 31 1.49 9.35 9.41
N ASP A 32 2.46 9.59 10.29
CA ASP A 32 2.30 9.49 11.74
C ASP A 32 1.81 8.08 12.16
N LEU A 33 2.67 7.08 11.94
CA LEU A 33 2.24 5.68 11.81
C LEU A 33 2.52 4.81 13.04
N ALA A 34 3.62 4.06 13.02
CA ALA A 34 3.77 2.83 13.78
C ALA A 34 4.14 3.08 15.25
N GLU A 35 3.17 3.56 16.03
CA GLU A 35 3.24 3.67 17.48
C GLU A 35 2.32 2.64 18.15
N CYS A 36 2.93 1.69 18.89
CA CYS A 36 2.20 0.62 19.56
C CYS A 36 1.83 0.92 21.03
N LYS A 37 2.35 2.01 21.62
CA LYS A 37 2.01 2.50 22.97
C LYS A 37 1.94 1.42 24.06
N ASP A 38 2.95 0.55 24.10
CA ASP A 38 3.03 -0.58 25.05
C ASP A 38 1.85 -1.59 24.98
N GLN A 39 1.10 -1.57 23.88
CA GLN A 39 0.05 -2.55 23.59
C GLN A 39 0.59 -3.62 22.61
N PRO A 40 0.00 -4.82 22.60
CA PRO A 40 0.25 -5.78 21.54
C PRO A 40 0.02 -5.14 20.18
N ALA A 41 0.95 -5.32 19.23
CA ALA A 41 0.92 -4.68 17.93
C ALA A 41 -0.44 -4.84 17.21
N ALA A 42 -1.05 -6.02 17.29
CA ALA A 42 -2.37 -6.31 16.70
C ALA A 42 -3.54 -5.48 17.26
N GLN A 43 -3.39 -4.90 18.46
CA GLN A 43 -4.42 -4.09 19.14
C GLN A 43 -4.12 -2.58 19.06
N SER A 44 -2.96 -2.22 18.55
CA SER A 44 -2.46 -0.84 18.49
C SER A 44 -3.25 0.06 17.51
N PRO A 45 -3.14 1.40 17.64
CA PRO A 45 -3.53 2.33 16.59
C PRO A 45 -2.88 2.03 15.23
N ALA A 46 -1.61 1.61 15.24
CA ALA A 46 -0.87 1.26 14.02
C ALA A 46 -1.52 0.11 13.24
N ALA A 47 -2.02 -0.93 13.92
CA ALA A 47 -2.77 -2.00 13.26
C ALA A 47 -4.08 -1.49 12.61
N ARG A 48 -4.77 -0.54 13.26
CA ARG A 48 -6.01 0.03 12.73
C ARG A 48 -5.75 0.87 11.48
N THR A 49 -4.69 1.67 11.47
CA THR A 49 -4.32 2.49 10.30
C THR A 49 -3.79 1.62 9.15
N ALA A 50 -2.99 0.59 9.43
CA ALA A 50 -2.58 -0.40 8.43
C ALA A 50 -3.78 -1.12 7.79
N ALA A 51 -4.75 -1.56 8.60
CA ALA A 51 -5.97 -2.20 8.09
C ALA A 51 -6.81 -1.26 7.21
N LEU A 52 -6.92 0.03 7.59
CA LEU A 52 -7.60 1.03 6.79
C LEU A 52 -6.88 1.27 5.46
N ALA A 53 -5.55 1.42 5.49
CA ALA A 53 -4.74 1.60 4.28
C ALA A 53 -4.88 0.39 3.33
N ALA A 54 -4.81 -0.83 3.86
CA ALA A 54 -5.01 -2.06 3.10
C ALA A 54 -6.40 -2.11 2.43
N ARG A 55 -7.45 -1.76 3.18
CA ARG A 55 -8.83 -1.71 2.67
C ARG A 55 -8.99 -0.68 1.56
N LEU A 56 -8.45 0.53 1.76
CA LEU A 56 -8.55 1.61 0.78
C LEU A 56 -7.78 1.23 -0.48
N LEU A 57 -6.54 0.77 -0.34
CA LEU A 57 -5.67 0.40 -1.46
C LEU A 57 -6.28 -0.72 -2.32
N GLY A 58 -6.84 -1.76 -1.68
CA GLY A 58 -7.38 -2.92 -2.38
C GLY A 58 -6.27 -3.75 -3.05
N LYS A 59 -6.54 -4.23 -4.28
CA LYS A 59 -5.66 -5.18 -4.99
C LYS A 59 -4.46 -4.54 -5.70
N GLY A 60 -4.47 -3.23 -5.94
CA GLY A 60 -3.40 -2.57 -6.69
C GLY A 60 -3.27 -1.09 -6.30
N GLY A 61 -2.06 -0.55 -6.46
CA GLY A 61 -1.73 0.83 -6.11
C GLY A 61 -0.46 0.94 -5.27
N ALA A 62 -0.15 2.16 -4.87
CA ALA A 62 0.95 2.51 -3.98
C ALA A 62 0.45 3.23 -2.73
N ILE A 63 1.26 3.18 -1.67
CA ILE A 63 1.07 3.93 -0.44
C ILE A 63 2.23 4.90 -0.30
N LEU A 64 1.94 6.19 -0.20
CA LEU A 64 2.95 7.21 0.08
C LEU A 64 2.96 7.49 1.58
N LEU A 65 4.14 7.45 2.21
CA LEU A 65 4.29 7.77 3.63
C LEU A 65 5.11 9.04 3.77
N PRO A 66 4.51 10.18 4.16
CA PRO A 66 5.19 11.47 4.18
C PRO A 66 6.01 11.71 5.45
N GLY A 67 6.50 10.66 6.12
CA GLY A 67 7.30 10.77 7.34
C GLY A 67 6.66 10.17 8.59
N ASP A 68 7.46 10.18 9.66
CA ASP A 68 7.16 9.68 10.99
C ASP A 68 6.64 8.24 10.95
N ILE A 69 7.51 7.38 10.42
CA ILE A 69 7.20 5.99 10.12
C ILE A 69 7.03 5.20 11.42
N THR A 70 7.92 5.42 12.40
CA THR A 70 7.93 4.76 13.71
C THR A 70 8.16 5.78 14.82
N TYR A 71 7.70 5.43 16.03
CA TYR A 71 7.78 6.26 17.23
C TYR A 71 8.35 5.49 18.43
N PRO A 72 8.95 6.18 19.41
CA PRO A 72 9.12 7.64 19.45
C PRO A 72 10.32 8.20 18.69
N VAL A 73 11.32 7.39 18.29
CA VAL A 73 12.60 7.95 17.83
C VAL A 73 13.16 7.35 16.55
N GLY A 74 12.39 6.54 15.82
CA GLY A 74 12.88 5.92 14.59
C GLY A 74 13.84 4.76 14.85
N ALA A 75 13.85 4.15 16.04
CA ALA A 75 14.81 3.11 16.37
C ALA A 75 14.52 1.78 15.64
N ALA A 76 15.56 1.00 15.32
CA ALA A 76 15.41 -0.32 14.68
C ALA A 76 14.46 -1.28 15.43
N THR A 77 14.41 -1.16 16.76
CA THR A 77 13.46 -1.93 17.59
C THR A 77 12.01 -1.57 17.29
N GLU A 78 11.69 -0.32 17.01
CA GLU A 78 10.32 0.15 16.68
C GLU A 78 9.86 -0.43 15.34
N TYR A 79 10.78 -0.53 14.37
CA TYR A 79 10.53 -1.23 13.12
C TYR A 79 10.20 -2.71 13.35
N SER A 80 11.03 -3.42 14.13
CA SER A 80 10.81 -4.85 14.38
C SER A 80 9.59 -5.15 15.28
N ALA A 81 9.30 -4.30 16.27
CA ALA A 81 8.31 -4.55 17.31
C ALA A 81 6.92 -3.97 16.99
N CYS A 82 6.84 -2.92 16.17
CA CYS A 82 5.57 -2.26 15.84
C CYS A 82 5.30 -2.19 14.34
N TRP A 83 6.23 -1.69 13.53
CA TRP A 83 6.03 -1.58 12.07
C TRP A 83 5.80 -2.96 11.43
N GLN A 84 6.72 -3.89 11.62
CA GLN A 84 6.69 -5.21 10.99
C GLN A 84 5.39 -5.99 11.27
N PRO A 85 4.90 -6.09 12.53
CA PRO A 85 3.65 -6.79 12.80
C PRO A 85 2.37 -6.03 12.37
N THR A 86 2.45 -4.75 12.00
CA THR A 86 1.27 -3.95 11.60
C THR A 86 1.30 -3.57 10.12
N TRP A 87 2.22 -2.72 9.72
CA TRP A 87 2.42 -2.21 8.37
C TRP A 87 3.27 -3.12 7.49
N GLY A 88 4.00 -4.08 8.07
CA GLY A 88 4.95 -4.95 7.36
C GLY A 88 4.40 -5.63 6.10
N ALA A 89 3.14 -6.09 6.13
CA ALA A 89 2.47 -6.71 4.98
C ALA A 89 2.21 -5.75 3.79
N LEU A 90 2.31 -4.44 4.03
CA LEU A 90 2.14 -3.40 3.02
C LEU A 90 3.48 -2.87 2.48
N SER A 91 4.62 -3.25 3.05
CA SER A 91 5.94 -2.67 2.75
C SER A 91 6.31 -2.69 1.27
N ALA A 92 5.94 -3.75 0.53
CA ALA A 92 6.19 -3.85 -0.91
C ALA A 92 5.41 -2.82 -1.76
N ARG A 93 4.42 -2.14 -1.18
CA ARG A 93 3.60 -1.11 -1.82
C ARG A 93 3.87 0.28 -1.27
N VAL A 94 4.79 0.41 -0.33
CA VAL A 94 5.13 1.66 0.35
C VAL A 94 6.22 2.41 -0.41
N ILE A 95 6.03 3.71 -0.56
CA ILE A 95 7.01 4.70 -1.01
C ILE A 95 7.16 5.68 0.16
N PRO A 96 8.19 5.51 1.00
CA PRO A 96 8.36 6.29 2.21
C PRO A 96 9.18 7.56 1.96
N ALA A 97 9.02 8.52 2.85
CA ALA A 97 9.97 9.59 3.14
C ALA A 97 10.21 9.60 4.67
N PRO A 98 11.38 10.00 5.17
CA PRO A 98 11.61 10.14 6.60
C PRO A 98 11.00 11.44 7.13
N GLY A 99 10.51 11.41 8.38
CA GLY A 99 10.04 12.57 9.14
C GLY A 99 10.98 12.92 10.30
N ASN A 100 10.56 13.86 11.16
CA ASN A 100 11.39 14.29 12.28
C ASN A 100 11.59 13.20 13.34
N HIS A 101 10.61 12.31 13.52
CA HIS A 101 10.76 11.19 14.45
C HIS A 101 11.75 10.14 13.93
N ASP A 102 11.87 9.97 12.60
CA ASP A 102 12.84 9.07 12.00
C ASP A 102 14.28 9.58 12.17
N TYR A 103 14.47 10.91 12.11
CA TYR A 103 15.75 11.61 12.35
C TYR A 103 16.10 11.82 13.84
N ALA A 104 15.30 11.29 14.77
CA ALA A 104 15.66 11.35 16.19
C ALA A 104 16.80 10.38 16.55
N THR A 105 17.12 9.43 15.66
CA THR A 105 18.38 8.69 15.66
C THR A 105 19.36 9.30 14.65
N ALA A 106 20.66 9.11 14.89
CA ALA A 106 21.72 9.67 14.05
C ALA A 106 21.50 9.29 12.58
N GLU A 107 21.44 10.32 11.72
CA GLU A 107 21.24 10.22 10.27
C GLU A 107 20.01 9.41 9.84
N ALA A 108 19.01 9.19 10.72
CA ALA A 108 17.90 8.27 10.49
C ALA A 108 18.38 6.87 10.04
N ALA A 109 19.51 6.38 10.57
CA ALA A 109 20.17 5.16 10.08
C ALA A 109 19.22 3.96 9.99
N ALA A 110 18.35 3.76 10.99
CA ALA A 110 17.40 2.64 10.98
C ALA A 110 16.33 2.76 9.89
N TYR A 111 15.92 3.98 9.50
CA TYR A 111 15.01 4.19 8.38
C TYR A 111 15.66 3.76 7.05
N PHE A 112 16.88 4.23 6.80
CA PHE A 112 17.62 3.91 5.57
C PHE A 112 18.00 2.43 5.52
N ASP A 113 18.41 1.83 6.63
CA ASP A 113 18.68 0.39 6.73
C ASP A 113 17.42 -0.44 6.46
N PHE A 114 16.26 -0.01 6.98
CA PHE A 114 15.02 -0.76 6.84
C PHE A 114 14.43 -0.70 5.43
N PHE A 115 14.38 0.49 4.82
CA PHE A 115 13.78 0.67 3.49
C PHE A 115 14.78 0.50 2.33
N GLY A 116 16.08 0.57 2.58
CA GLY A 116 17.13 0.42 1.59
C GLY A 116 16.90 1.32 0.37
N ALA A 117 16.92 0.74 -0.83
CA ALA A 117 16.71 1.48 -2.07
C ALA A 117 15.34 2.19 -2.17
N ASN A 118 14.34 1.80 -1.36
CA ASN A 118 13.05 2.48 -1.32
C ASN A 118 13.05 3.73 -0.43
N ALA A 119 14.08 3.96 0.39
CA ALA A 119 14.17 5.10 1.31
C ALA A 119 14.24 6.46 0.60
N GLY A 120 14.57 6.46 -0.69
CA GLY A 120 14.92 7.69 -1.41
C GLY A 120 16.36 8.13 -1.11
N PRO A 121 16.80 9.26 -1.68
CA PRO A 121 18.14 9.79 -1.43
C PRO A 121 18.26 10.36 -0.01
N ASP A 122 19.45 10.17 0.55
CA ASP A 122 19.92 10.75 1.81
C ASP A 122 20.10 12.28 1.72
#